data_AF-A0A5R9GDA4-F1
#
_entry.id   AF-A0A5R9GDA4-F1
#
_cell.length_a   1.000
_cell.length_b   1.000
_cell.length_c   1.000
_cell.angle_alpha   90.00
_cell.angle_beta   90.00
_cell.angle_gamma   90.00
#
_symmetry.space_group_name_H-M   'P 1'
#
loop_
_entity.id
_entity.type
_entity.pdbx_description
1 polymer ?
#
loop_
_entity_poly.entity_id
_entity_poly.type
_entity_poly.pdbx_seq_one_letter_code
_entity_poly.pdbx_strand_id
1 'polypeptide(L)'
;MLQLDVPDIADVGWFLSLSVLSFFLMISAVLSWTGIRGIVLFVLLLFFGTPLLALPEEFMNGFYRDWIHSWLPMRFLVDGLRELFFFGGGISWNGATVALSGIAVVSLVVLLLSIYKPSAATKKQGVGVSR
;
A
#
# COMPACT_ATOMS: atom_id res chain seq x y z
N MET A 1 -0.76 -14.95 -36.42
CA MET A 1 0.28 -14.30 -35.58
C MET A 1 -0.48 -13.52 -34.55
N LEU A 2 -0.38 -13.87 -33.25
CA LEU A 2 -1.11 -13.18 -32.19
C LEU A 2 -0.74 -11.70 -32.22
N GLN A 3 -1.70 -10.83 -32.55
CA GLN A 3 -1.63 -9.41 -32.23
C GLN A 3 -1.59 -9.32 -30.71
N LEU A 4 -0.39 -9.36 -30.14
CA LEU A 4 -0.15 -8.90 -28.79
C LEU A 4 -0.40 -7.39 -28.84
N ASP A 5 -1.61 -6.99 -28.45
CA ASP A 5 -1.92 -5.63 -28.01
C ASP A 5 -1.11 -5.43 -26.72
N VAL A 6 0.19 -5.13 -26.89
CA VAL A 6 1.07 -4.85 -25.76
C VAL A 6 0.56 -3.54 -25.18
N PRO A 7 0.13 -3.50 -23.90
CA PRO A 7 -0.28 -2.24 -23.29
C PRO A 7 0.85 -1.22 -23.44
N ASP A 8 0.49 0.03 -23.70
CA ASP A 8 1.46 1.10 -23.90
C ASP A 8 2.41 1.13 -22.69
N ILE A 9 3.71 1.01 -22.95
CA ILE A 9 4.74 0.98 -21.90
C ILE A 9 4.65 2.23 -21.02
N ALA A 10 4.19 3.35 -21.60
CA ALA A 10 3.93 4.58 -20.87
C ALA A 10 2.85 4.39 -19.79
N ASP A 11 1.73 3.74 -20.11
CA ASP A 11 0.62 3.51 -19.19
C ASP A 11 1.01 2.57 -18.05
N VAL A 12 1.76 1.52 -18.37
CA VAL A 12 2.34 0.60 -17.39
C VAL A 12 3.30 1.34 -16.46
N GLY A 13 4.18 2.18 -17.01
CA GLY A 13 5.14 2.99 -16.25
C GLY A 13 4.45 3.97 -15.30
N TRP A 14 3.39 4.63 -15.75
CA TRP A 14 2.58 5.53 -14.93
C TRP A 14 1.88 4.77 -13.79
N PHE A 15 1.24 3.65 -14.09
CA PHE A 15 0.54 2.84 -13.09
C PHE A 15 1.51 2.29 -12.03
N LEU A 16 2.67 1.78 -12.43
CA LEU A 16 3.71 1.33 -11.50
C LEU A 16 4.22 2.48 -10.63
N SER A 17 4.47 3.64 -11.24
CA SER A 17 4.98 4.81 -10.52
C SER A 17 3.97 5.28 -9.46
N LEU A 18 2.68 5.35 -9.81
CA LEU A 18 1.61 5.67 -8.88
C LEU A 18 1.50 4.62 -7.76
N SER A 19 1.60 3.34 -8.12
CA SER A 19 1.56 2.25 -7.15
C SER A 19 2.70 2.36 -6.14
N VAL A 20 3.94 2.45 -6.62
CA VAL A 20 5.14 2.57 -5.77
C VAL A 20 5.04 3.80 -4.88
N LEU A 21 4.60 4.95 -5.41
CA LEU A 21 4.37 6.16 -4.63
C LEU A 21 3.35 5.93 -3.51
N SER A 22 2.23 5.27 -3.82
CA SER A 22 1.16 4.98 -2.85
C SER A 22 1.67 4.08 -1.72
N PHE A 23 2.36 2.98 -2.05
CA PHE A 23 2.94 2.09 -1.05
C PHE A 23 4.00 2.79 -0.20
N PHE A 24 4.86 3.58 -0.83
CA PHE A 24 5.88 4.33 -0.12
C PHE A 24 5.27 5.29 0.91
N LEU A 25 4.29 6.11 0.49
CA LEU A 25 3.59 7.03 1.39
C LEU A 25 2.89 6.29 2.52
N MET A 26 2.25 5.16 2.24
CA MET A 26 1.57 4.35 3.24
C MET A 26 2.56 3.80 4.27
N ILE A 27 3.68 3.21 3.84
CA ILE A 27 4.73 2.71 4.74
C ILE A 27 5.29 3.85 5.58
N SER A 28 5.60 5.00 4.97
CA SER A 28 6.08 6.18 5.69
C SER A 28 5.07 6.69 6.71
N ALA A 29 3.77 6.74 6.37
CA ALA A 29 2.71 7.18 7.27
C ALA A 29 2.58 6.27 8.49
N VAL A 30 2.57 4.95 8.25
CA VAL A 30 2.48 3.95 9.32
C VAL A 30 3.71 4.00 10.22
N LEU A 31 4.92 4.06 9.64
CA LEU A 31 6.18 4.17 10.40
C LEU A 31 6.27 5.49 11.17
N SER A 32 5.78 6.60 10.61
CA SER A 32 5.76 7.90 11.29
C SER A 32 4.88 7.85 12.54
N TRP A 33 3.74 7.16 12.49
CA TRP A 33 2.83 7.08 13.63
C TRP A 33 3.25 6.02 14.65
N THR A 34 3.60 4.81 14.20
CA THR A 34 3.87 3.64 15.06
C THR A 34 5.35 3.42 15.39
N GLY A 35 6.26 4.11 14.69
CA GLY A 35 7.71 3.92 14.81
C GLY A 35 8.15 2.52 14.39
N ILE A 36 9.24 2.03 15.01
CA ILE A 36 9.81 0.69 14.77
C ILE A 36 8.80 -0.45 15.00
N ARG A 37 7.76 -0.24 15.83
CA ARG A 37 6.73 -1.26 16.07
C ARG A 37 5.88 -1.54 14.82
N GLY A 38 5.77 -0.58 13.90
CA GLY A 38 5.06 -0.76 12.63
C GLY A 38 5.70 -1.81 11.72
N ILE A 39 7.01 -2.06 11.87
CA ILE A 39 7.74 -3.07 11.08
C ILE A 39 7.15 -4.47 11.32
N VAL A 40 6.80 -4.80 12.56
CA VAL A 40 6.21 -6.11 12.89
C VAL A 40 4.88 -6.32 12.15
N LEU A 41 4.05 -5.28 12.07
CA LEU A 41 2.79 -5.32 11.33
C LEU A 41 3.03 -5.56 9.84
N PHE A 42 4.01 -4.88 9.24
CA PHE A 42 4.37 -5.10 7.84
C PHE A 42 4.94 -6.49 7.58
N VAL A 43 5.77 -7.03 8.46
CA VAL A 43 6.30 -8.39 8.33
C VAL A 43 5.17 -9.41 8.35
N LEU A 44 4.21 -9.27 9.27
CA LEU A 44 3.02 -10.12 9.31
C LEU A 44 2.21 -9.95 8.02
N LEU A 45 1.96 -8.71 7.57
CA LEU A 45 1.19 -8.45 6.36
C LEU A 45 1.85 -9.04 5.11
N LEU A 46 3.18 -8.96 4.98
CA LEU A 46 3.91 -9.57 3.87
C LEU A 46 3.89 -11.11 3.97
N PHE A 47 4.09 -11.67 5.16
CA PHE A 47 4.16 -13.12 5.36
C PHE A 47 2.80 -13.80 5.18
N PHE A 48 1.72 -13.17 5.64
CA PHE A 48 0.36 -13.65 5.38
C PHE A 48 -0.12 -13.23 3.99
N GLY A 49 0.39 -12.14 3.43
CA GLY A 49 -0.04 -11.61 2.15
C GLY A 49 0.43 -12.43 0.96
N THR A 50 1.67 -12.91 0.96
CA THR A 50 2.22 -13.72 -0.15
C THR A 50 1.48 -15.04 -0.40
N PRO A 51 1.14 -15.88 0.60
CA PRO A 51 0.35 -17.08 0.38
C PRO A 51 -1.11 -16.75 -0.01
N LEU A 52 -1.67 -15.64 0.48
CA LEU A 52 -3.00 -15.20 0.09
C LEU A 52 -3.07 -14.76 -1.37
N LEU A 53 -2.05 -14.06 -1.87
CA LEU A 53 -1.97 -13.66 -3.28
C LEU A 53 -1.75 -14.85 -4.22
N ALA A 54 -1.17 -15.95 -3.72
CA ALA A 54 -0.95 -17.16 -4.50
C ALA A 54 -2.20 -18.08 -4.56
N LEU A 55 -3.15 -17.89 -3.65
CA LEU A 55 -4.38 -18.67 -3.59
C LEU A 55 -5.51 -17.98 -4.35
N PRO A 56 -6.29 -18.71 -5.16
CA PRO A 56 -7.53 -18.18 -5.71
C PRO A 56 -8.52 -17.90 -4.58
N GLU A 57 -9.21 -16.75 -4.64
CA GLU A 57 -10.11 -16.29 -3.59
C GLU A 57 -11.25 -17.29 -3.28
N GLU A 58 -11.57 -18.19 -4.20
CA GLU A 58 -12.60 -19.24 -4.07
C GLU A 58 -12.22 -20.34 -3.06
N PHE A 59 -10.92 -20.56 -2.81
CA PHE A 59 -10.45 -21.54 -1.84
C PHE A 59 -10.35 -20.98 -0.40
N MET A 60 -10.67 -19.70 -0.22
CA MET A 60 -10.55 -19.02 1.07
C MET A 60 -11.86 -19.11 1.86
N ASN A 61 -11.76 -19.46 3.15
CA ASN A 61 -12.87 -19.33 4.08
C ASN A 61 -13.31 -17.85 4.20
N GLY A 62 -14.60 -17.58 4.37
CA GLY A 62 -15.19 -16.23 4.30
C GLY A 62 -14.47 -15.19 5.18
N PHE A 63 -14.02 -15.60 6.37
CA PHE A 63 -13.23 -14.74 7.26
C PHE A 63 -11.94 -14.18 6.60
N TYR A 64 -11.19 -15.02 5.90
CA TYR A 64 -9.94 -14.61 5.25
C TYR A 64 -10.21 -13.73 4.03
N ARG A 65 -11.30 -14.00 3.32
CA ARG A 65 -11.72 -13.26 2.12
C ARG A 65 -12.23 -11.86 2.47
N ASP A 66 -13.13 -11.74 3.45
CA ASP A 66 -13.81 -10.49 3.74
C ASP A 66 -12.98 -9.53 4.59
N TRP A 67 -12.18 -10.04 5.52
CA TRP A 67 -11.40 -9.20 6.43
C TRP A 67 -9.95 -9.03 6.00
N ILE A 68 -9.25 -10.14 5.78
CA ILE A 68 -7.81 -10.09 5.54
C ILE A 68 -7.55 -9.66 4.09
N HIS A 69 -8.15 -10.34 3.12
CA HIS A 69 -7.94 -10.04 1.69
C HIS A 69 -8.43 -8.65 1.28
N SER A 70 -9.46 -8.11 1.94
CA SER A 70 -9.93 -6.74 1.69
C SER A 70 -8.98 -5.65 2.19
N TRP A 71 -8.09 -5.98 3.14
CA TRP A 71 -7.16 -5.02 3.73
C TRP A 71 -5.75 -5.09 3.14
N LEU A 72 -5.45 -6.11 2.33
CA LEU A 72 -4.15 -6.28 1.68
C LEU A 72 -3.92 -5.20 0.62
N PRO A 73 -3.01 -4.22 0.85
CA PRO A 73 -2.81 -3.13 -0.10
C PRO A 73 -2.15 -3.63 -1.38
N MET A 74 -1.35 -4.72 -1.30
CA MET A 74 -0.73 -5.38 -2.44
C MET A 74 -1.75 -5.95 -3.44
N ARG A 75 -2.99 -6.22 -3.01
CA ARG A 75 -4.04 -6.75 -3.90
C ARG A 75 -4.32 -5.76 -5.04
N PHE A 76 -4.44 -4.48 -4.73
CA PHE A 76 -4.73 -3.43 -5.71
C PHE A 76 -3.64 -3.30 -6.79
N LEU A 77 -2.39 -3.62 -6.46
CA LEU A 77 -1.31 -3.67 -7.45
C LEU A 77 -1.51 -4.82 -8.44
N VAL A 78 -1.79 -6.02 -7.94
CA VAL A 78 -1.96 -7.23 -8.77
C VAL A 78 -3.23 -7.11 -9.62
N ASP A 79 -4.33 -6.67 -9.02
CA ASP A 79 -5.60 -6.45 -9.71
C ASP A 79 -5.44 -5.39 -10.80
N GLY A 80 -4.79 -4.26 -10.51
CA GLY A 80 -4.58 -3.20 -11.50
C GLY A 80 -3.63 -3.58 -12.62
N LEU A 81 -2.57 -4.35 -12.34
CA LEU A 81 -1.71 -4.92 -13.39
C LEU A 81 -2.46 -5.93 -14.24
N ARG A 82 -3.26 -6.81 -13.64
CA ARG A 82 -4.08 -7.77 -14.37
C ARG A 82 -5.07 -7.03 -15.28
N GLU A 83 -5.72 -5.99 -14.78
CA GLU A 83 -6.60 -5.17 -15.61
C GLU A 83 -5.85 -4.59 -16.83
N LEU A 84 -4.71 -3.97 -16.57
CA LEU A 84 -3.91 -3.28 -17.58
C LEU A 84 -3.33 -4.25 -18.64
N PHE A 85 -2.91 -5.44 -18.24
CA PHE A 85 -2.38 -6.46 -19.15
C PHE A 85 -3.44 -7.24 -19.91
N PHE A 86 -4.60 -7.53 -19.31
CA PHE A 86 -5.60 -8.43 -19.91
C PHE A 86 -6.76 -7.71 -20.59
N PHE A 87 -7.12 -6.50 -20.16
CA PHE A 87 -8.28 -5.79 -20.70
C PHE A 87 -7.91 -4.68 -21.68
N GLY A 88 -6.62 -4.39 -21.89
CA GLY A 88 -6.12 -3.54 -22.98
C GLY A 88 -6.60 -2.09 -22.97
N GLY A 89 -7.36 -1.67 -21.95
CA GLY A 89 -7.81 -0.30 -21.79
C GLY A 89 -6.73 0.51 -21.10
N GLY A 90 -6.01 1.35 -21.85
CA GLY A 90 -5.12 2.39 -21.31
C GLY A 90 -5.79 3.22 -20.20
N ILE A 91 -5.02 3.95 -19.39
CA ILE A 91 -5.39 4.62 -18.12
C ILE A 91 -6.92 4.60 -17.83
N SER A 92 -7.41 3.44 -17.40
CA SER A 92 -8.78 3.30 -16.97
C SER A 92 -8.84 3.71 -15.51
N TRP A 93 -9.84 4.51 -15.15
CA TRP A 93 -10.21 4.77 -13.76
C TRP A 93 -10.84 3.49 -13.17
N ASN A 94 -10.02 2.45 -13.08
CA ASN A 94 -10.40 1.17 -12.51
C ASN A 94 -10.41 1.28 -10.98
N GLY A 95 -11.16 0.38 -10.32
CA GLY A 95 -11.23 0.30 -8.86
C GLY A 95 -9.85 0.24 -8.20
N ALA A 96 -8.88 -0.43 -8.83
CA ALA A 96 -7.50 -0.48 -8.35
C ALA A 96 -6.79 0.90 -8.38
N THR A 97 -6.87 1.64 -9.49
CA THR A 97 -6.29 2.98 -9.63
C THR A 97 -6.92 3.97 -8.65
N VAL A 98 -8.24 3.89 -8.47
CA VAL A 98 -8.98 4.69 -7.49
C VAL A 98 -8.53 4.36 -6.08
N ALA A 99 -8.45 3.07 -5.72
CA ALA A 99 -8.00 2.65 -4.40
C ALA A 99 -6.57 3.08 -4.10
N LEU A 100 -5.63 2.90 -5.05
CA LEU A 100 -4.23 3.31 -4.90
C LEU A 100 -4.12 4.83 -4.71
N SER A 101 -4.80 5.61 -5.55
CA SER A 101 -4.83 7.08 -5.40
C SER A 101 -5.43 7.52 -4.06
N GLY A 102 -6.49 6.85 -3.60
CA GLY A 102 -7.08 7.07 -2.28
C GLY A 102 -6.10 6.76 -1.14
N ILE A 103 -5.38 5.64 -1.23
CA ILE A 103 -4.33 5.27 -0.27
C ILE A 103 -3.22 6.33 -0.25
N ALA A 104 -2.77 6.80 -1.41
CA ALA A 104 -1.76 7.86 -1.50
C ALA A 104 -2.22 9.15 -0.81
N VAL A 105 -3.44 9.61 -1.11
CA VAL A 105 -4.01 10.83 -0.53
C VAL A 105 -4.19 10.69 0.98
N VAL A 106 -4.78 9.59 1.45
CA VAL A 106 -4.98 9.33 2.89
C VAL A 106 -3.64 9.26 3.61
N SER A 107 -2.66 8.57 3.04
CA SER A 107 -1.32 8.44 3.62
C SER A 107 -0.61 9.79 3.70
N LEU A 108 -0.74 10.62 2.66
CA LEU A 108 -0.21 11.98 2.65
C LEU A 108 -0.86 12.84 3.74
N VAL A 109 -2.18 12.78 3.89
CA VAL A 109 -2.91 13.50 4.95
C VAL A 109 -2.44 13.02 6.32
N VAL A 110 -2.30 11.71 6.53
CA VAL A 110 -1.81 11.14 7.79
C VAL A 110 -0.39 11.61 8.10
N LEU A 111 0.51 11.64 7.10
CA LEU A 111 1.86 12.17 7.25
C LEU A 111 1.85 13.64 7.65
N LEU A 112 1.03 14.47 6.99
CA LEU A 112 0.88 15.89 7.32
C LEU A 112 0.34 16.07 8.74
N LEU A 113 -0.65 15.28 9.16
CA LEU A 113 -1.18 15.30 10.52
C LEU A 113 -0.15 14.85 11.55
N SER A 114 0.75 13.93 11.19
CA SER A 114 1.85 13.48 12.05
C SER A 114 2.79 14.64 12.43
N ILE A 115 3.00 15.59 11.51
CA ILE A 115 3.82 16.80 11.75
C ILE A 115 3.19 17.69 12.84
N TYR A 116 1.85 17.79 12.88
CA TYR A 116 1.15 18.58 13.88
C TYR A 116 1.07 17.91 15.25
N LYS A 117 1.48 16.65 15.38
CA LYS A 117 1.53 15.98 16.68
C LYS A 117 2.71 16.57 17.47
N PRO A 118 2.49 17.18 18.64
CA PRO A 118 3.58 17.69 19.45
C PRO A 118 4.48 16.51 19.83
N SER A 119 5.75 16.61 19.41
CA SER A 119 6.79 15.65 19.75
C SER A 119 6.92 15.60 21.28
N ALA A 120 6.27 14.64 21.91
CA ALA A 120 6.47 14.29 23.31
C ALA A 120 7.86 13.64 23.55
N ALA A 121 8.80 13.78 22.62
CA ALA A 121 10.18 13.31 22.72
C ALA A 121 11.14 14.35 23.34
N THR A 122 10.68 15.55 23.70
CA THR A 122 11.50 16.54 24.44
C THR A 122 11.29 16.48 25.96
N LYS A 123 10.99 15.30 26.53
CA LYS A 123 10.89 15.15 28.01
C LYS A 123 11.70 13.97 28.58
N LYS A 124 12.85 13.62 27.98
CA LYS A 124 13.84 12.70 28.58
C LYS A 124 15.31 13.01 28.26
N GLN A 125 15.68 14.28 28.03
CA GLN A 125 17.09 14.70 27.90
C GLN A 125 17.42 15.99 28.69
N GLY A 126 16.69 16.25 29.79
CA GLY A 126 16.90 17.43 30.64
C GLY A 126 16.87 17.14 32.14
N VAL A 127 17.02 15.89 32.58
CA VAL A 127 17.15 15.53 34.00
C VAL A 127 18.40 14.67 34.16
N GLY A 128 19.53 15.35 34.27
CA GLY A 128 20.84 14.72 34.42
C GLY A 128 21.97 15.74 34.42
N VAL A 129 21.74 16.92 35.00
CA VAL A 129 22.83 17.81 35.42
C VAL A 129 22.72 17.95 36.94
N SER A 130 23.87 17.84 37.60
CA SER A 130 24.14 18.26 38.98
C SER A 130 23.84 17.25 40.10
N ARG A 131 24.82 16.40 40.42
CA ARG A 131 25.64 16.46 41.65
C ARG A 131 26.62 15.31 41.72
#